data_AF-A0A5C6UVP9-F1
#
_entry.id   AF-A0A5C6UVP9-F1
#
_cell.length_a   1.000
_cell.length_b   1.000
_cell.length_c   1.000
_cell.angle_alpha   90.00
_cell.angle_beta   90.00
_cell.angle_gamma   90.00
#
_symmetry.space_group_name_H-M   'P 1'
#
loop_
_entity.id
_entity.type
_entity.pdbx_description
1 polymer ?
#
loop_
_entity_poly.entity_id
_entity_poly.type
_entity_poly.pdbx_seq_one_letter_code
_entity_poly.pdbx_strand_id
1 'polypeptide(L)' 'MEKILKDKGLTVIVMLCLTLGLAPYKPEPHIWGKLKWVWGGANGMEAMDFFDLLMHGTPWLLLLGWIIVKVKGLGVKN' A
#
# COMPACT_ATOMS: atom_id res chain seq x y z
N MET A 1 -10.38 10.66 8.25
CA MET A 1 -10.23 10.11 6.88
C MET A 1 -10.04 11.21 5.84
N GLU A 2 -10.92 12.22 5.79
CA GLU A 2 -10.86 13.32 4.81
C GLU A 2 -9.53 14.11 4.78
N LYS A 3 -8.87 14.28 5.94
CA LYS A 3 -7.63 15.05 6.06
C LYS A 3 -6.42 14.42 5.36
N ILE A 4 -6.41 13.08 5.24
CA ILE A 4 -5.38 12.31 4.49
C ILE A 4 -5.61 12.41 2.97
N LEU A 5 -6.80 12.84 2.52
CA LEU A 5 -7.17 12.86 1.11
C LEU A 5 -7.03 14.25 0.44
N LYS A 6 -6.73 15.33 1.19
CA LYS A 6 -6.37 16.66 0.64
C LYS A 6 -4.96 16.64 0.03
N ASP A 7 -4.64 17.60 -0.86
CA ASP A 7 -3.45 17.57 -1.74
C ASP A 7 -2.11 17.25 -1.06
N LYS A 8 -1.89 17.71 0.18
CA LYS A 8 -0.69 17.38 0.98
C LYS A 8 -0.64 15.90 1.41
N GLY A 9 -1.79 15.26 1.57
CA GLY A 9 -1.92 13.87 1.93
C GLY A 9 -1.54 12.91 0.80
N LEU A 10 -1.75 13.29 -0.47
CA LEU A 10 -1.25 12.51 -1.60
C LEU A 10 0.28 12.39 -1.57
N THR A 11 0.99 13.50 -1.32
CA THR A 11 2.46 13.48 -1.22
C THR A 11 2.92 12.51 -0.14
N VAL A 12 2.26 12.52 1.03
CA VAL A 12 2.57 11.58 2.12
C VAL A 12 2.28 10.14 1.71
N ILE A 13 1.14 9.86 1.09
CA ILE A 13 0.79 8.50 0.64
C ILE A 13 1.80 8.00 -0.40
N VAL A 14 2.16 8.83 -1.38
CA VAL A 14 3.17 8.47 -2.38
C VAL A 14 4.53 8.25 -1.73
N MET A 15 4.95 9.10 -0.79
CA MET A 15 6.19 8.88 -0.04
C MET A 15 6.16 7.56 0.74
N LEU A 16 5.04 7.21 1.36
CA LEU A 16 4.88 5.93 2.07
C LEU A 16 4.95 4.74 1.11
N CYS A 17 4.33 4.81 -0.07
CA CYS A 17 4.47 3.76 -1.09
C CYS A 17 5.92 3.62 -1.53
N LEU A 18 6.57 4.76 -1.84
CA LEU A 18 7.93 4.77 -2.35
C LEU A 18 8.95 4.33 -1.31
N THR A 19 8.69 4.53 0.00
CA THR A 19 9.58 4.16 1.10
C THR A 19 9.17 2.83 1.73
N LEU A 20 8.24 2.87 2.68
CA LEU A 20 7.78 1.69 3.41
C LEU A 20 7.15 0.65 2.49
N GLY A 21 6.37 1.04 1.49
CA GLY A 21 5.64 0.11 0.64
C GLY A 21 6.53 -0.69 -0.32
N LEU A 22 7.69 -0.16 -0.71
CA LEU A 22 8.66 -0.83 -1.58
C LEU A 22 9.85 -1.42 -0.83
N ALA A 23 10.03 -1.10 0.46
CA ALA A 23 11.12 -1.64 1.24
C ALA A 23 11.02 -3.17 1.39
N PRO A 24 12.16 -3.87 1.53
CA PRO A 24 13.48 -3.49 1.03
C PRO A 24 13.49 -3.52 -0.52
N TYR A 25 14.20 -2.60 -1.17
CA TYR A 25 14.18 -2.52 -2.65
C TYR A 25 14.99 -3.61 -3.36
N LYS A 26 15.88 -4.30 -2.63
CA LYS A 26 16.77 -5.33 -3.18
C LYS A 26 16.72 -6.58 -2.30
N PRO A 27 16.84 -7.78 -2.89
CA PRO A 27 16.83 -8.06 -4.34
C PRO A 27 15.46 -7.77 -4.99
N GLU A 28 14.38 -7.79 -4.20
CA GLU A 28 13.05 -7.38 -4.61
C GLU A 28 12.25 -6.83 -3.41
N PRO A 29 11.25 -5.95 -3.64
CA PRO A 29 10.32 -5.47 -2.61
C PRO A 29 9.64 -6.60 -1.85
N HIS A 30 9.55 -6.49 -0.52
CA HIS A 30 8.85 -7.47 0.32
C HIS A 30 7.42 -7.69 -0.15
N ILE A 31 6.68 -6.61 -0.43
CA ILE A 31 5.32 -6.71 -0.95
C ILE A 31 5.24 -7.61 -2.18
N TRP A 32 6.19 -7.52 -3.11
CA TRP A 32 6.21 -8.33 -4.32
C TRP A 32 6.48 -9.79 -4.04
N GLY A 33 7.47 -10.07 -3.18
CA GLY A 33 7.77 -11.43 -2.71
C GLY A 33 6.56 -12.08 -2.03
N LYS A 34 5.91 -11.36 -1.09
CA LYS A 34 4.75 -11.87 -0.35
C LYS A 34 3.53 -12.07 -1.27
N LEU A 35 3.27 -11.18 -2.23
CA LEU A 35 2.18 -11.37 -3.20
C LEU A 35 2.37 -12.63 -4.05
N LYS A 36 3.60 -12.90 -4.54
CA LYS A 36 3.91 -14.14 -5.24
C LYS A 36 3.72 -15.37 -4.35
N TRP A 37 4.12 -15.27 -3.08
CA TRP A 37 3.95 -16.35 -2.12
C TRP A 37 2.47 -16.65 -1.86
N VAL A 38 1.63 -15.63 -1.68
CA VAL A 38 0.17 -15.77 -1.57
C VAL A 38 -0.41 -16.37 -2.84
N TRP A 39 0.04 -15.94 -4.02
CA TRP A 39 -0.40 -16.52 -5.29
C TRP A 39 -0.05 -18.02 -5.41
N GLY A 40 1.08 -18.43 -4.81
CA GLY A 40 1.48 -19.84 -4.67
C GLY A 40 0.75 -20.61 -3.57
N GLY A 41 -0.33 -20.07 -3.00
CA GLY A 41 -1.16 -20.71 -1.99
C GLY A 41 -0.76 -20.43 -0.54
N ALA A 42 0.16 -19.48 -0.29
CA ALA A 42 0.62 -19.11 1.06
C ALA A 42 1.14 -20.28 1.90
N ASN A 43 1.60 -21.35 1.24
CA ASN A 43 2.10 -22.55 1.92
C ASN A 43 3.31 -22.19 2.79
N GLY A 44 3.20 -22.47 4.09
CA GLY A 44 4.24 -22.18 5.07
C GLY A 44 4.39 -20.71 5.45
N MET A 45 3.45 -19.83 5.10
CA MET A 45 3.47 -18.45 5.60
C MET A 45 3.13 -18.40 7.09
N GLU A 46 3.95 -17.71 7.86
CA GLU A 46 3.71 -17.47 9.28
C GLU A 46 2.96 -16.15 9.50
N ALA A 47 2.47 -15.94 10.72
CA ALA A 47 1.78 -14.71 11.10
C ALA A 47 2.63 -13.45 10.80
N MET A 48 3.95 -13.54 10.98
CA MET A 48 4.87 -12.43 10.69
C MET A 48 4.97 -12.13 9.19
N ASP A 49 4.83 -13.15 8.31
CA ASP A 49 4.82 -12.95 6.87
C ASP A 49 3.55 -12.23 6.40
N PHE A 50 2.41 -12.56 7.02
CA PHE A 50 1.16 -11.85 6.78
C PHE A 50 1.21 -10.42 7.31
N PHE A 51 1.83 -10.21 8.48
CA PHE A 51 2.06 -8.87 9.00
C PHE A 51 2.94 -8.05 8.07
N ASP A 52 4.03 -8.63 7.57
CA ASP A 52 4.94 -7.99 6.61
C ASP A 52 4.22 -7.63 5.30
N LEU A 53 3.39 -8.53 4.77
CA LEU A 53 2.53 -8.27 3.60
C LEU A 53 1.57 -7.11 3.87
N LEU A 54 0.90 -7.11 5.02
CA LEU A 54 -0.05 -6.06 5.39
C LEU A 54 0.65 -4.71 5.56
N MET A 55 1.78 -4.69 6.25
CA MET A 55 2.57 -3.48 6.53
C MET A 55 3.06 -2.82 5.24
N HIS A 56 3.66 -3.60 4.34
CA HIS A 56 4.16 -3.08 3.06
C HIS A 56 3.02 -2.86 2.04
N GLY A 57 1.91 -3.59 2.15
CA GLY A 57 0.72 -3.45 1.31
C GLY A 57 -0.17 -2.25 1.65
N THR A 58 -0.22 -1.85 2.93
CA THR A 58 -1.12 -0.78 3.40
C THR A 58 -0.94 0.55 2.65
N PRO A 59 0.29 1.06 2.41
CA PRO A 59 0.49 2.27 1.61
C PRO A 59 -0.18 2.22 0.24
N TRP A 60 -0.12 1.07 -0.45
CA TRP A 60 -0.70 0.89 -1.77
C TRP A 60 -2.22 0.86 -1.75
N LEU A 61 -2.81 0.24 -0.72
CA LEU A 61 -4.27 0.27 -0.53
C LEU A 61 -4.77 1.69 -0.26
N LEU A 62 -4.01 2.48 0.52
CA LEU A 62 -4.31 3.90 0.74
C LEU A 62 -4.24 4.70 -0.57
N LEU A 63 -3.20 4.47 -1.39
CA LEU A 63 -3.06 5.10 -2.70
C LEU A 63 -4.22 4.73 -3.64
N LEU A 64 -4.57 3.45 -3.71
CA LEU A 64 -5.69 2.97 -4.52
C LEU A 64 -7.02 3.59 -4.06
N GLY A 65 -7.27 3.63 -2.75
CA GLY A 65 -8.44 4.27 -2.18
C GLY A 65 -8.52 5.76 -2.52
N TRP A 66 -7.39 6.48 -2.43
CA TRP A 66 -7.29 7.89 -2.83
C TRP A 66 -7.64 8.08 -4.32
N ILE A 67 -7.08 7.24 -5.20
CA ILE A 67 -7.36 7.28 -6.64
C ILE A 67 -8.85 7.06 -6.91
N ILE A 68 -9.45 6.04 -6.30
CA ILE A 68 -10.88 5.72 -6.48
C ILE A 68 -11.76 6.91 -6.07
N VAL A 69 -11.49 7.52 -4.91
CA VAL A 69 -12.26 8.67 -4.42
C VAL A 69 -12.15 9.86 -5.38
N LYS A 70 -10.94 10.14 -5.91
CA LYS A 70 -10.75 11.22 -6.88
C LYS A 70 -11.39 10.93 -8.24
N VAL A 71 -11.21 9.73 -8.78
CA VAL A 71 -11.75 9.34 -10.09
C VAL A 71 -13.27 9.35 -10.07
N LYS A 72 -13.91 8.86 -8.99
CA LYS A 72 -15.38 8.85 -8.88
C LYS A 72 -15.99 10.23 -8.60
N GLY A 73 -15.17 11.28 -8.49
CA GLY A 73 -15.67 12.62 -8.15
C GLY A 73 -16.37 12.66 -6.80
N LEU A 74 -16.12 11.68 -5.91
CA LEU A 74 -16.75 11.57 -4.58
C LEU A 74 -16.28 12.66 -3.60
N GLY A 75 -15.70 13.74 -4.11
CA GLY A 75 -15.56 15.01 -3.42
C GLY A 75 -14.60 14.96 -2.24
N VAL A 76 -13.37 15.42 -2.45
CA VAL A 76 -12.81 16.33 -1.44
C VAL A 76 -13.39 17.69 -1.81
N LYS A 77 -14.58 18.01 -1.29
CA LYS A 77 -15.12 19.36 -1.37
C LYS A 77 -14.20 20.25 -0.53
N ASN A 78 -13.87 21.44 -1.05
CA ASN A 78 -12.92 22.36 -0.41
C ASN A 78 -13.41 22.81 0.97
#